data_AF-A0A3D1TZZ3-F1
#
_entry.id   AF-A0A3D1TZZ3-F1
#
_cell.length_a   1.000
_cell.length_b   1.000
_cell.length_c   1.000
_cell.angle_alpha   90.00
_cell.angle_beta   90.00
_cell.angle_gamma   90.00
#
_symmetry.space_group_name_H-M   'P 1'
#
loop_
_entity.id
_entity.type
_entity.pdbx_description
1 polymer ?
#
loop_
_entity_poly.entity_id
_entity_poly.type
_entity_poly.pdbx_seq_one_letter_code
_entity_poly.pdbx_strand_id
1 'polypeptide(L)'
;MIQDTVIRTYTGSQTSIYRQFEADLRWMQERGYEVVSQSAMTGHRGGCMGCLGVLTLGILFLFVRPSDTLIVTYRSVVPPPGSARNQAADPAGDRPCPKCGTSYTRLSVQCPNCGAIAM
;
A
#
# COMPACT_ATOMS: atom_id res chain seq x y z
N MET A 1 10.80 10.25 -3.43
CA MET A 1 9.48 10.01 -2.81
C MET A 1 9.50 8.60 -2.24
N ILE A 2 9.53 8.45 -0.92
CA ILE A 2 9.45 7.13 -0.29
C ILE A 2 7.96 6.90 -0.02
N GLN A 3 7.34 6.03 -0.81
CA GLN A 3 6.02 5.52 -0.49
C GLN A 3 6.24 4.42 0.53
N ASP A 4 5.60 4.49 1.70
CA ASP A 4 5.68 3.42 2.68
C ASP A 4 4.87 2.23 2.16
N THR A 5 5.60 1.26 1.61
CA THR A 5 5.05 -0.02 1.17
C THR A 5 5.40 -1.10 2.18
N VAL A 6 4.37 -1.75 2.72
CA VAL A 6 4.53 -2.86 3.66
C VAL A 6 4.22 -4.16 2.93
N ILE A 7 5.19 -5.06 2.89
CA ILE A 7 5.02 -6.38 2.27
C ILE A 7 4.73 -7.39 3.39
N ARG A 8 3.60 -8.09 3.29
CA ARG A 8 3.23 -9.20 4.17
C ARG A 8 3.25 -10.50 3.40
N THR A 9 3.78 -11.55 4.02
CA THR A 9 3.80 -12.91 3.47
C THR A 9 3.04 -13.83 4.40
N TYR A 10 1.96 -14.43 3.90
CA TYR A 10 1.14 -15.40 4.59
C TYR A 10 1.47 -16.79 4.07
N THR A 11 1.72 -17.74 4.96
CA THR A 11 2.04 -19.14 4.60
C THR A 11 1.11 -20.08 5.33
N GLY A 12 0.74 -21.20 4.70
CA GLY A 12 -0.07 -22.23 5.33
C GLY A 12 -1.00 -22.93 4.36
N SER A 13 -2.13 -23.43 4.87
CA SER A 13 -3.23 -23.89 4.01
C SER A 13 -4.01 -22.70 3.46
N GLN A 14 -4.60 -22.84 2.27
CA GLN A 14 -5.44 -21.81 1.65
C GLN A 14 -6.43 -21.17 2.64
N THR A 15 -7.17 -21.97 3.41
CA THR A 15 -8.13 -21.48 4.42
C THR A 15 -7.46 -20.66 5.52
N SER A 16 -6.28 -21.08 6.00
CA SER A 16 -5.55 -20.37 7.05
C SER A 16 -4.98 -19.04 6.55
N ILE A 17 -4.54 -19.00 5.28
CA ILE A 17 -4.00 -17.81 4.63
C ILE A 17 -5.09 -16.74 4.52
N TYR A 18 -6.28 -17.09 4.03
CA TYR A 18 -7.39 -16.14 3.94
C TYR A 18 -7.79 -15.60 5.30
N ARG A 19 -7.84 -16.46 6.32
CA ARG A 19 -8.17 -16.04 7.69
C ARG A 19 -7.15 -15.04 8.27
N GLN A 20 -5.86 -15.29 8.05
CA GLN A 20 -4.79 -14.38 8.49
C GLN A 20 -4.83 -13.06 7.71
N PHE A 21 -5.04 -13.13 6.40
CA PHE A 21 -5.17 -11.97 5.54
C PHE A 21 -6.36 -11.07 5.95
N GLU A 22 -7.54 -11.64 6.18
CA GLU A 22 -8.73 -10.89 6.61
C GLU A 22 -8.52 -10.20 7.98
N ALA A 23 -7.85 -10.89 8.92
CA ALA A 23 -7.53 -10.32 10.22
C ALA A 23 -6.56 -9.14 10.11
N ASP A 24 -5.50 -9.27 9.30
CA ASP A 24 -4.50 -8.20 9.11
C ASP A 24 -5.06 -7.05 8.25
N LEU A 25 -5.97 -7.34 7.31
CA LEU A 25 -6.60 -6.34 6.45
C LEU A 25 -7.33 -5.27 7.27
N ARG A 26 -8.08 -5.68 8.30
CA ARG A 26 -8.80 -4.73 9.18
C ARG A 26 -7.82 -3.81 9.92
N TRP A 27 -6.77 -4.37 10.50
CA TRP A 27 -5.74 -3.63 11.23
C TRP A 27 -4.92 -2.68 10.32
N MET A 28 -4.72 -3.05 9.06
CA MET A 28 -4.06 -2.25 8.03
C MET A 28 -4.96 -1.11 7.53
N GLN A 29 -6.25 -1.38 7.31
CA GLN A 29 -7.23 -0.37 6.90
C GLN A 29 -7.40 0.72 7.96
N GLU A 30 -7.45 0.36 9.24
CA GLU A 30 -7.49 1.31 10.36
C GLU A 30 -6.26 2.25 10.38
N ARG A 31 -5.12 1.80 9.86
CA ARG A 31 -3.89 2.60 9.71
C ARG A 31 -3.80 3.35 8.38
N GLY A 32 -4.83 3.28 7.54
CA GLY A 32 -4.88 3.96 6.26
C GLY A 32 -4.02 3.30 5.18
N TYR A 33 -3.76 1.99 5.28
CA TYR A 33 -3.11 1.22 4.23
C TYR A 33 -4.14 0.56 3.31
N GLU A 34 -3.89 0.61 1.99
CA GLU A 34 -4.66 -0.09 0.96
C GLU A 34 -3.84 -1.24 0.36
N VAL A 35 -4.52 -2.27 -0.15
CA VAL A 35 -3.87 -3.37 -0.87
C VAL A 35 -3.62 -2.94 -2.31
N VAL A 36 -2.36 -2.94 -2.73
CA VAL A 36 -1.95 -2.55 -4.09
C VAL A 36 -1.76 -3.76 -5.00
N SER A 37 -1.16 -4.82 -4.46
CA SER A 37 -0.91 -6.04 -5.23
C SER A 37 -1.00 -7.27 -4.34
N GLN A 38 -1.48 -8.36 -4.93
CA GLN A 38 -1.55 -9.68 -4.31
C GLN A 38 -0.92 -10.67 -5.29
N SER A 39 0.08 -11.41 -4.83
CA SER A 39 0.68 -12.51 -5.58
C SER A 39 0.53 -13.80 -4.77
N ALA A 40 -0.34 -14.68 -5.24
CA ALA A 40 -0.51 -16.02 -4.69
C ALA A 40 0.46 -16.96 -5.40
N MET A 41 1.37 -17.56 -4.65
CA MET A 41 2.18 -18.67 -5.10
C MET A 41 1.52 -19.94 -4.58
N THR A 42 0.62 -20.48 -5.39
CA THR A 42 0.02 -21.79 -5.13
C THR A 42 1.12 -22.84 -5.30
N GLY A 43 1.29 -23.71 -4.31
CA GLY A 43 2.20 -24.85 -4.42
C GLY A 43 1.68 -25.82 -5.48
N HIS A 44 1.96 -25.54 -6.76
CA HIS A 44 1.43 -26.33 -7.86
C HIS A 44 2.06 -27.72 -7.82
N ARG A 45 1.24 -28.73 -7.46
CA ARG A 45 1.54 -30.14 -7.68
C ARG A 45 1.94 -30.31 -9.13
N GLY A 46 3.12 -30.91 -9.37
CA GLY A 46 3.67 -31.21 -10.67
C GLY A 46 2.75 -32.10 -11.51
N GLY A 47 1.80 -31.47 -12.20
CA GLY A 47 1.09 -32.04 -13.33
C GLY A 47 1.71 -31.49 -14.60
N CYS A 48 2.36 -32.36 -15.37
CA CYS A 48 2.80 -32.13 -16.74
C CYS A 48 4.18 -31.45 -16.93
N MET A 49 5.27 -32.20 -16.69
CA MET A 49 6.38 -32.34 -17.67
C MET A 49 7.46 -33.29 -17.12
N GLY A 50 7.61 -34.46 -17.74
CA GLY A 50 8.77 -35.34 -17.49
C GLY A 50 8.41 -36.81 -17.28
N CYS A 51 7.93 -37.47 -18.34
CA CYS A 51 7.80 -38.92 -18.41
C CYS A 51 9.10 -39.63 -17.97
N LEU A 52 8.97 -40.74 -17.22
CA LEU A 52 9.97 -41.79 -16.95
C LEU A 52 10.99 -41.63 -15.80
N GLY A 53 11.23 -40.46 -15.20
CA GLY A 53 12.25 -40.30 -14.12
C GLY A 53 11.75 -40.36 -12.65
N VAL A 54 10.43 -40.35 -12.42
CA VAL A 54 9.84 -39.87 -11.14
C VAL A 54 9.47 -40.99 -10.16
N LEU A 55 9.53 -42.27 -10.54
CA LEU A 55 9.00 -43.37 -9.70
C LEU A 55 9.76 -43.60 -8.38
N THR A 56 11.04 -43.23 -8.27
CA THR A 56 11.83 -43.41 -7.03
C THR A 56 12.00 -42.13 -6.22
N LEU A 57 12.20 -40.97 -6.86
CA LEU A 57 12.37 -39.67 -6.17
C LEU A 57 11.05 -38.93 -5.91
N GLY A 58 9.99 -39.21 -6.69
CA GLY A 58 8.68 -38.55 -6.54
C GLY A 58 7.92 -38.99 -5.30
N ILE A 59 8.15 -40.21 -4.79
CA ILE A 59 7.48 -40.73 -3.59
C ILE A 59 7.90 -39.94 -2.34
N LEU A 60 9.17 -39.51 -2.24
CA LEU A 60 9.64 -38.71 -1.11
C LEU A 60 9.02 -37.30 -1.11
N PHE A 61 8.83 -36.71 -2.29
CA PHE A 61 8.18 -35.40 -2.46
C PHE A 61 6.67 -35.41 -2.22
N LEU A 62 6.01 -36.59 -2.25
CA LEU A 62 4.59 -36.71 -1.91
C LEU A 62 4.30 -36.54 -0.41
N PHE A 63 5.31 -36.69 0.46
CA PHE A 63 5.14 -36.55 1.91
C PHE A 63 5.33 -35.11 2.42
N VAL A 64 6.00 -34.25 1.66
CA VAL A 64 6.16 -32.83 2.00
C VAL A 64 5.05 -32.04 1.33
N ARG A 65 3.97 -31.72 2.07
CA ARG A 65 2.92 -30.81 1.57
C ARG A 65 3.56 -29.45 1.28
N PRO A 66 3.63 -28.97 0.03
CA PRO A 66 4.06 -27.60 -0.22
C PRO A 66 3.03 -26.68 0.45
N SER A 67 3.51 -25.78 1.29
CA SER A 67 2.66 -24.78 1.92
C SER A 67 2.33 -23.72 0.87
N ASP A 68 1.06 -23.36 0.75
CA ASP A 68 0.67 -22.24 -0.10
C ASP A 68 1.23 -20.96 0.52
N THR A 69 1.58 -20.00 -0.34
CA THR A 69 2.10 -18.70 0.09
C THR A 69 1.36 -17.58 -0.63
N LEU A 70 0.87 -16.60 0.13
CA LEU A 70 0.26 -15.39 -0.39
C LEU A 70 1.10 -14.19 0.03
N ILE A 71 1.60 -13.44 -0.94
CA ILE A 71 2.34 -12.20 -0.72
C ILE A 71 1.40 -11.04 -1.04
N VAL A 72 1.23 -10.13 -0.09
CA VAL A 72 0.36 -8.96 -0.22
C VAL A 72 1.19 -7.71 0.03
N THR A 73 1.09 -6.75 -0.89
CA THR A 73 1.73 -5.44 -0.76
C THR A 73 0.68 -4.40 -0.37
N TYR A 74 0.91 -3.77 0.76
CA TYR A 74 0.12 -2.65 1.27
C TYR A 74 0.82 -1.33 1.00
N ARG A 75 0.05 -0.27 0.76
CA ARG A 75 0.54 1.10 0.56
C ARG A 75 -0.25 2.07 1.43
N SER A 76 0.42 3.03 2.05
CA SER A 76 -0.24 4.10 2.79
C SER A 76 -1.01 5.03 1.83
N VAL A 77 -2.32 5.17 2.01
CA VAL A 77 -3.17 6.13 1.28
C VAL A 77 -3.09 7.51 1.91
N VAL A 78 -2.80 7.59 3.21
CA VAL A 78 -2.59 8.85 3.92
C VAL A 78 -1.23 9.42 3.48
N PRO A 79 -1.20 10.54 2.74
CA PRO A 79 0.06 11.21 2.45
C PRO A 79 0.69 11.61 3.79
N PRO A 80 1.97 11.27 4.05
CA PRO A 80 2.63 11.74 5.26
C PRO A 80 2.51 13.26 5.34
N PRO A 81 2.29 13.86 6.53
CA PRO A 81 2.27 15.32 6.68
C PRO A 81 3.61 15.86 6.18
N GLY A 82 3.60 16.56 5.03
CA GLY A 82 4.79 17.04 4.33
C GLY A 82 5.08 16.36 2.98
N SER A 83 4.30 15.38 2.53
CA SER A 83 4.48 14.81 1.20
C SER A 83 4.09 15.83 0.12
N ALA A 84 4.91 15.93 -0.94
CA ALA A 84 4.77 16.88 -2.04
C ALA A 84 3.40 16.86 -2.75
N ARG A 85 2.57 15.82 -2.52
CA ARG A 85 1.20 15.77 -3.04
C ARG A 85 0.29 16.83 -2.41
N ASN A 86 0.55 17.26 -1.17
CA ASN A 86 -0.14 18.38 -0.54
C ASN A 86 0.41 19.75 -0.93
N GLN A 87 1.53 19.80 -1.67
CA GLN A 87 2.11 21.03 -2.22
C GLN A 87 1.73 21.25 -3.69
N ALA A 88 1.02 20.29 -4.30
CA ALA A 88 0.52 20.40 -5.67
C ALA A 88 -0.88 21.04 -5.77
N ALA A 89 -1.34 21.68 -4.69
CA ALA A 89 -2.44 22.65 -4.71
C ALA A 89 -1.85 24.05 -4.46
N ASP A 90 -1.16 24.58 -5.47
CA ASP A 90 -1.65 25.72 -6.26
C ASP A 90 -0.47 26.35 -7.03
N PRO A 91 -0.38 26.20 -8.37
CA PRO A 91 0.62 26.93 -9.17
C PRO A 91 0.31 28.44 -9.26
N ALA A 92 -0.86 28.90 -8.80
CA ALA A 92 -1.09 30.27 -8.42
C ALA A 92 -0.70 30.42 -6.94
N GLY A 93 0.25 31.28 -6.61
CA GLY A 93 0.74 31.46 -5.24
C GLY A 93 -0.28 32.09 -4.29
N ASP A 94 -1.49 31.56 -4.19
CA ASP A 94 -2.54 32.09 -3.35
C ASP A 94 -2.46 31.44 -1.96
N ARG A 95 -2.40 32.28 -0.92
CA ARG A 95 -2.44 31.85 0.47
C ARG A 95 -3.72 32.36 1.12
N PRO A 96 -4.36 31.58 2.00
CA PRO A 96 -5.50 32.07 2.77
C PRO A 96 -5.04 33.14 3.77
N CYS A 97 -5.81 34.22 3.90
CA CYS A 97 -5.55 35.28 4.88
C CYS A 97 -5.81 34.76 6.30
N PRO A 98 -4.86 34.89 7.25
CA PRO A 98 -5.05 34.41 8.61
C PRO A 98 -6.12 35.20 9.40
N LYS A 99 -6.50 36.40 8.93
CA LYS A 99 -7.54 37.21 9.59
C LYS A 99 -8.95 36.96 9.07
N CYS A 100 -9.14 36.83 7.75
CA CYS A 100 -10.47 36.77 7.14
C CYS A 100 -10.71 35.55 6.26
N GLY A 101 -9.72 34.66 6.09
CA GLY A 101 -9.86 33.41 5.35
C GLY A 101 -9.92 33.55 3.82
N THR A 102 -9.98 34.77 3.27
CA THR A 102 -9.96 34.97 1.81
C THR A 102 -8.59 34.66 1.22
N SER A 103 -8.56 33.97 0.08
CA SER A 103 -7.34 33.73 -0.69
C SER A 103 -6.82 35.02 -1.32
N TYR A 104 -5.50 35.22 -1.28
CA TYR A 104 -4.82 36.35 -1.90
C TYR A 104 -3.42 35.94 -2.37
N THR A 105 -2.93 36.61 -3.43
CA THR A 105 -1.66 36.29 -4.08
C THR A 105 -0.47 36.62 -3.18
N ARG A 106 0.56 35.76 -3.20
CA ARG A 106 1.80 35.91 -2.40
C ARG A 106 2.59 37.19 -2.65
N LEU A 107 2.34 37.86 -3.78
CA LEU A 107 2.98 39.12 -4.16
C LEU A 107 2.35 40.34 -3.45
N SER A 108 1.15 40.20 -2.88
CA SER A 108 0.51 41.30 -2.18
C SER A 108 0.97 41.35 -0.71
N VAL A 109 1.61 42.47 -0.35
CA VAL A 109 2.07 42.77 1.02
C VAL A 109 0.89 42.83 2.00
N GLN A 110 -0.31 43.12 1.49
CA GLN A 110 -1.51 43.35 2.30
C GLN A 110 -2.73 42.67 1.68
N CYS A 111 -3.55 42.03 2.51
CA CYS A 111 -4.80 41.42 2.10
C CYS A 111 -5.83 42.52 1.69
N PRO A 112 -6.39 42.47 0.47
CA PRO A 112 -7.32 43.50 -0.01
C PRO A 112 -8.66 43.53 0.74
N ASN A 113 -9.04 42.42 1.39
CA ASN A 113 -10.32 42.30 2.06
C ASN A 113 -10.30 42.82 3.51
N CYS A 114 -9.21 42.60 4.25
CA CYS A 114 -9.13 42.94 5.68
C CYS A 114 -7.94 43.80 6.07
N GLY A 115 -7.04 44.12 5.14
CA GLY A 115 -5.86 44.93 5.41
C GLY A 115 -4.78 44.23 6.24
N ALA A 116 -4.86 42.92 6.47
CA ALA A 116 -3.81 42.18 7.19
C ALA A 116 -2.51 42.14 6.38
N ILE A 117 -1.38 42.42 7.02
CA ILE A 117 -0.05 42.35 6.43
C ILE A 117 0.49 40.94 6.60
N ALA A 118 0.96 40.33 5.51
CA ALA A 118 1.63 39.04 5.56
C ALA A 118 3.08 39.26 6.04
N MET A 119 3.36 38.88 7.28
CA MET A 119 4.71 38.91 7.87
C MET A 119 5.37 37.54 7.70
#